data_AF-A0A423SA22-F1
#
_entry.id   AF-A0A423SA22-F1
#
_cell.length_a   1.000
_cell.length_b   1.000
_cell.length_c   1.000
_cell.angle_alpha   90.00
_cell.angle_beta   90.00
_cell.angle_gamma   90.00
#
_symmetry.space_group_name_H-M   'P 1'
#
loop_
_entity.id
_entity.type
_entity.pdbx_description
1 polymer ?
#
loop_
_entity_poly.entity_id
_entity_poly.type
_entity_poly.pdbx_seq_one_letter_code
_entity_poly.pdbx_strand_id
1 'polypeptide(L)'
;MLLFSILFLFPSSTQLRKTVFDFAQKELAPKAGEIDRENNFAEMREFWKKMGHLGLLGITADPEYGGSGMGYFDHCIVMEELSRAAGGIALSYGAHSNLCVNQIMAPEPKRFLFG
;
A
#
# COMPACT_ATOMS: atom_id res chain seq x y z
N MET A 1 -5.96 -13.21 13.21
CA MET A 1 -6.48 -14.56 12.88
C MET A 1 -7.82 -14.53 12.13
N LEU A 2 -8.72 -13.57 12.37
CA LEU A 2 -10.00 -13.43 11.63
C LEU A 2 -9.85 -13.15 10.13
N LEU A 3 -8.84 -12.38 9.69
CA LEU A 3 -8.65 -12.09 8.27
C LEU A 3 -8.33 -13.34 7.43
N PHE A 4 -7.67 -14.35 8.00
CA PHE A 4 -7.29 -15.56 7.26
C PHE A 4 -8.50 -16.35 6.74
N SER A 5 -9.57 -16.45 7.52
CA SER A 5 -10.78 -17.19 7.13
C SER A 5 -11.65 -16.45 6.12
N ILE A 6 -11.60 -15.10 6.11
CA ILE A 6 -12.45 -14.28 5.24
C ILE A 6 -11.89 -14.21 3.81
N LEU A 7 -10.56 -14.27 3.62
CA LEU A 7 -9.97 -14.19 2.28
C LEU A 7 -10.38 -15.33 1.34
N PHE A 8 -10.72 -16.51 1.86
CA PHE A 8 -11.23 -17.62 1.04
C PHE A 8 -12.55 -17.28 0.34
N LEU A 9 -13.29 -16.29 0.85
CA LEU A 9 -14.53 -15.81 0.23
C LEU A 9 -14.27 -14.87 -0.96
N PHE A 10 -13.04 -14.36 -1.12
CA PHE A 10 -12.66 -13.40 -2.15
C PHE A 10 -11.36 -13.80 -2.87
N PRO A 11 -11.46 -14.51 -4.01
CA PRO A 11 -10.28 -15.00 -4.75
C PRO A 11 -9.32 -13.89 -5.20
N SER A 12 -9.84 -12.73 -5.60
CA SER A 12 -9.03 -11.55 -5.98
C SER A 12 -8.18 -11.05 -4.81
N SER A 13 -8.77 -10.95 -3.62
CA SER A 13 -8.08 -10.52 -2.41
C SER A 13 -7.00 -11.53 -1.97
N THR A 14 -7.20 -12.83 -2.25
CA THR A 14 -6.16 -13.87 -2.04
C THR A 14 -4.94 -13.65 -2.96
N GLN A 15 -5.18 -13.35 -4.24
CA GLN A 15 -4.09 -13.06 -5.18
C GLN A 15 -3.35 -11.75 -4.81
N LEU A 16 -4.09 -10.72 -4.40
CA LEU A 16 -3.51 -9.46 -3.92
C LEU A 16 -2.61 -9.72 -2.71
N ARG A 17 -3.10 -10.43 -1.69
CA ARG A 17 -2.30 -10.78 -0.50
C ARG A 17 -1.00 -11.46 -0.91
N LYS A 18 -1.06 -12.51 -1.73
CA LYS A 18 0.13 -13.24 -2.16
C LYS A 18 1.12 -12.32 -2.87
N THR A 19 0.63 -11.47 -3.76
CA THR A 19 1.46 -10.53 -4.52
C THR A 19 2.16 -9.53 -3.61
N VAL A 20 1.44 -8.95 -2.65
CA VAL A 20 1.99 -7.97 -1.71
C VAL A 20 2.95 -8.65 -0.72
N PHE A 21 2.62 -9.86 -0.25
CA PHE A 21 3.50 -10.65 0.60
C PHE A 21 4.83 -10.94 -0.10
N ASP A 22 4.79 -11.50 -1.32
CA ASP A 22 5.98 -11.83 -2.09
C ASP A 22 6.83 -10.57 -2.38
N PHE A 23 6.18 -9.46 -2.72
CA PHE A 23 6.83 -8.17 -2.89
C PHE A 23 7.51 -7.68 -1.61
N ALA A 24 6.80 -7.70 -0.48
CA ALA A 24 7.32 -7.22 0.80
C ALA A 24 8.48 -8.10 1.31
N GLN A 25 8.40 -9.42 1.15
CA GLN A 25 9.48 -10.34 1.51
C GLN A 25 10.74 -10.15 0.65
N LYS A 26 10.56 -9.80 -0.62
CA LYS A 26 11.68 -9.57 -1.54
C LYS A 26 12.32 -8.20 -1.36
N GLU A 27 11.52 -7.16 -1.24
CA GLU A 27 11.97 -5.77 -1.42
C GLU A 27 12.14 -4.99 -0.11
N LEU A 28 11.42 -5.38 0.95
CA LEU A 28 11.33 -4.64 2.21
C LEU A 28 11.89 -5.41 3.40
N ALA A 29 11.46 -6.67 3.60
CA ALA A 29 11.83 -7.47 4.77
C ALA A 29 13.35 -7.59 5.02
N PRO A 30 14.20 -7.80 3.99
CA PRO A 30 15.65 -7.90 4.21
C PRO A 30 16.30 -6.60 4.71
N LYS A 31 15.64 -5.45 4.49
CA LYS A 31 16.15 -4.11 4.81
C LYS A 31 15.57 -3.55 6.11
N ALA A 32 14.50 -4.17 6.63
CA ALA A 32 13.71 -3.64 7.74
C ALA A 32 14.53 -3.32 8.99
N GLY A 33 15.45 -4.21 9.38
CA GLY A 33 16.30 -4.01 10.56
C GLY A 33 17.31 -2.86 10.40
N GLU A 34 17.84 -2.65 9.20
CA GLU A 34 18.74 -1.53 8.93
C GLU A 34 17.98 -0.20 8.90
N ILE A 35 16.81 -0.18 8.26
CA ILE A 35 15.94 1.00 8.21
C ILE A 35 15.58 1.47 9.63
N ASP A 36 15.23 0.55 10.51
CA ASP A 36 14.91 0.85 11.91
C ASP A 36 16.14 1.38 12.67
N ARG A 37 17.28 0.70 12.56
CA ARG A 37 18.53 1.05 13.26
C ARG A 37 19.08 2.42 12.83
N GLU A 38 19.03 2.73 11.54
CA GLU A 38 19.55 3.99 10.98
C GLU A 38 18.48 5.10 10.96
N ASN A 39 17.24 4.79 11.33
CA ASN A 39 16.08 5.68 11.21
C ASN A 39 15.99 6.36 9.83
N ASN A 40 16.34 5.61 8.78
CA ASN A 40 16.43 6.12 7.43
C ASN A 40 16.19 5.01 6.41
N PHE A 41 15.43 5.32 5.36
CA PHE A 41 15.25 4.41 4.22
C PHE A 41 15.81 5.02 2.95
N ALA A 42 17.09 4.76 2.66
CA ALA A 42 17.80 5.36 1.53
C ALA A 42 17.12 5.09 0.17
N GLU A 43 16.51 3.91 0.01
CA GLU A 43 15.88 3.49 -1.25
C GLU A 43 14.36 3.77 -1.30
N MET A 44 13.83 4.57 -0.37
CA MET A 44 12.39 4.83 -0.24
C MET A 44 11.76 5.27 -1.57
N ARG A 45 12.41 6.14 -2.34
CA ARG A 45 11.86 6.63 -3.62
C ARG A 45 11.67 5.52 -4.65
N GLU A 46 12.66 4.65 -4.80
CA GLU A 46 12.58 3.54 -5.75
C GLU A 46 11.59 2.48 -5.27
N PHE A 47 11.52 2.23 -3.96
CA PHE A 47 10.49 1.36 -3.37
C PHE A 47 9.07 1.90 -3.66
N TRP A 48 8.83 3.20 -3.49
CA TRP A 48 7.53 3.82 -3.82
C TRP A 48 7.17 3.68 -5.29
N LYS A 49 8.12 3.88 -6.22
CA LYS A 49 7.87 3.66 -7.65
C LYS A 49 7.45 2.23 -7.93
N LYS A 50 8.11 1.22 -7.33
CA LYS A 50 7.72 -0.19 -7.46
C LYS A 50 6.30 -0.43 -6.95
N MET A 51 5.94 0.14 -5.79
CA MET A 51 4.57 0.08 -5.27
C MET A 51 3.55 0.76 -6.20
N GLY A 52 3.92 1.88 -6.83
CA GLY A 52 3.10 2.59 -7.81
C GLY A 52 2.84 1.74 -9.05
N HIS A 53 3.85 1.05 -9.59
CA HIS A 53 3.68 0.12 -10.71
C HIS A 53 2.78 -1.08 -10.37
N LEU A 54 2.69 -1.46 -9.10
CA LEU A 54 1.76 -2.48 -8.60
C LEU A 54 0.34 -1.93 -8.32
N GLY A 55 0.10 -0.62 -8.51
CA GLY A 55 -1.19 0.02 -8.24
C GLY A 55 -1.50 0.22 -6.76
N LEU A 56 -0.53 0.02 -5.86
CA LEU A 56 -0.78 0.03 -4.41
C LEU A 56 -0.91 1.45 -3.85
N LEU A 57 -0.19 2.43 -4.41
CA LEU A 57 -0.17 3.80 -3.88
C LEU A 57 -1.53 4.52 -4.01
N GLY A 58 -2.27 4.24 -5.09
CA GLY A 58 -3.61 4.74 -5.35
C GLY A 58 -4.67 3.66 -5.26
N ILE A 59 -4.55 2.72 -4.30
CA ILE A 59 -5.37 1.51 -4.29
C ILE A 59 -6.89 1.80 -4.23
N THR A 60 -7.32 2.81 -3.48
CA THR A 60 -8.74 3.24 -3.39
C THR A 60 -9.07 4.44 -4.28
N ALA A 61 -8.11 4.94 -5.05
CA ALA A 61 -8.34 6.07 -5.94
C ALA A 61 -9.10 5.63 -7.21
N ASP A 62 -9.80 6.59 -7.81
CA ASP A 62 -10.58 6.37 -9.03
C ASP A 62 -9.63 6.05 -10.21
N PRO A 63 -9.93 5.00 -11.00
CA PRO A 63 -9.19 4.66 -12.21
C PRO A 63 -9.02 5.82 -13.21
N GLU A 64 -9.93 6.80 -13.25
CA GLU A 64 -9.80 8.00 -14.11
C GLU A 64 -8.49 8.77 -13.84
N TYR A 65 -7.99 8.75 -12.60
CA TYR A 65 -6.74 9.42 -12.19
C TYR A 65 -5.58 8.42 -12.02
N GLY A 66 -5.70 7.21 -12.58
CA GLY A 66 -4.68 6.17 -12.49
C GLY A 66 -4.70 5.37 -11.17
N GLY A 67 -5.80 5.44 -10.42
CA GLY A 67 -6.02 4.60 -9.24
C GLY A 67 -6.40 3.15 -9.58
N SER A 68 -6.36 2.27 -8.59
CA SER A 68 -6.74 0.86 -8.78
C SER A 68 -8.23 0.59 -8.59
N GLY A 69 -9.00 1.56 -8.07
CA GLY A 69 -10.44 1.43 -7.86
C GLY A 69 -10.85 0.32 -6.88
N MET A 70 -9.94 -0.18 -6.04
CA MET A 70 -10.20 -1.23 -5.08
C MET A 70 -10.83 -0.69 -3.79
N GLY A 71 -11.35 -1.60 -2.94
CA GLY A 71 -12.00 -1.24 -1.69
C GLY A 71 -11.04 -1.13 -0.50
N TYR A 72 -11.56 -0.64 0.63
CA TYR A 72 -10.80 -0.58 1.88
C TYR A 72 -10.36 -1.95 2.40
N PHE A 73 -11.10 -3.01 2.08
CA PHE A 73 -10.68 -4.37 2.45
C PHE A 73 -9.35 -4.76 1.79
N ASP A 74 -9.20 -4.44 0.50
CA ASP A 74 -7.95 -4.65 -0.24
C ASP A 74 -6.83 -3.76 0.30
N HIS A 75 -7.14 -2.50 0.65
CA HIS A 75 -6.19 -1.60 1.33
C HIS A 75 -5.72 -2.18 2.68
N CYS A 76 -6.61 -2.76 3.49
CA CYS A 76 -6.26 -3.42 4.73
C CYS A 76 -5.33 -4.62 4.52
N ILE A 77 -5.51 -5.39 3.45
CA ILE A 77 -4.61 -6.50 3.09
C ILE A 77 -3.21 -5.95 2.79
N VAL A 78 -3.10 -4.88 2.00
CA VAL A 78 -1.79 -4.27 1.72
C VAL A 78 -1.14 -3.76 3.00
N MET A 79 -1.90 -3.07 3.85
CA MET A 79 -1.43 -2.60 5.16
C MET A 79 -0.92 -3.76 6.02
N GLU A 80 -1.65 -4.87 6.11
CA GLU A 80 -1.26 -6.05 6.88
C GLU A 80 0.07 -6.62 6.38
N GLU A 81 0.20 -6.86 5.08
CA GLU A 81 1.39 -7.50 4.51
C GLU A 81 2.64 -6.61 4.58
N LEU A 82 2.50 -5.29 4.40
CA LEU A 82 3.62 -4.36 4.61
C LEU A 82 4.01 -4.27 6.09
N SER A 83 3.03 -4.26 7.00
CA SER A 83 3.28 -4.19 8.45
C SER A 83 4.01 -5.42 8.96
N ARG A 84 3.79 -6.60 8.34
CA ARG A 84 4.55 -7.82 8.62
C ARG A 84 6.04 -7.69 8.29
N ALA A 85 6.39 -6.88 7.30
CA ALA A 85 7.78 -6.70 6.88
C ALA A 85 8.48 -5.55 7.62
N ALA A 86 7.87 -4.36 7.66
CA ALA A 86 8.40 -3.20 8.39
C ALA A 86 7.29 -2.22 8.79
N GLY A 87 6.99 -2.15 10.09
CA GLY A 87 5.90 -1.32 10.62
C GLY A 87 6.04 0.18 10.32
N GLY A 88 7.26 0.74 10.42
CA GLY A 88 7.50 2.15 10.11
C GLY A 88 7.19 2.50 8.65
N ILE A 89 7.57 1.64 7.70
CA ILE A 89 7.29 1.84 6.28
C ILE A 89 5.81 1.63 5.97
N ALA A 90 5.15 0.67 6.62
CA ALA A 90 3.72 0.47 6.50
C ALA A 90 2.92 1.70 6.97
N LEU A 91 3.37 2.38 8.03
CA LEU A 91 2.79 3.65 8.48
C LEU A 91 2.93 4.74 7.40
N SER A 92 4.12 4.89 6.80
CA SER A 92 4.33 5.84 5.70
C SER A 92 3.42 5.55 4.50
N TYR A 93 3.21 4.27 4.16
CA TYR A 93 2.25 3.87 3.14
C TYR A 93 0.81 4.23 3.51
N GLY A 94 0.38 3.97 4.75
CA GLY A 94 -0.96 4.34 5.24
C GLY A 94 -1.21 5.85 5.21
N ALA A 95 -0.20 6.66 5.56
CA ALA A 95 -0.25 8.10 5.45
C ALA A 95 -0.42 8.57 3.99
N HIS A 96 0.31 7.96 3.06
CA HIS A 96 0.20 8.29 1.64
C HIS A 96 -1.16 7.87 1.05
N SER A 97 -1.48 6.58 1.13
CA SER A 97 -2.63 5.98 0.42
C SER A 97 -3.97 6.37 1.04
N ASN A 98 -4.04 6.53 2.36
CA ASN A 98 -5.29 6.80 3.07
C ASN A 98 -5.38 8.22 3.64
N LEU A 99 -4.36 8.70 4.37
CA LEU A 99 -4.46 10.06 4.95
C LEU A 99 -4.34 11.17 3.91
N CYS A 100 -3.68 10.90 2.78
CA CYS A 100 -3.50 11.86 1.70
C CYS A 100 -4.39 11.53 0.48
N VAL A 101 -4.07 10.47 -0.27
CA VAL A 101 -4.73 10.17 -1.56
C VAL A 101 -6.24 10.01 -1.40
N ASN A 102 -6.69 9.21 -0.42
CA ASN A 102 -8.12 9.01 -0.20
C ASN A 102 -8.87 10.31 0.16
N GLN A 103 -8.24 11.21 0.91
CA GLN A 103 -8.84 12.51 1.26
C GLN A 103 -8.88 13.48 0.06
N ILE A 104 -7.87 13.44 -0.82
CA ILE A 104 -7.90 14.18 -2.09
C ILE A 104 -9.03 13.70 -3.00
N MET A 105 -9.37 12.41 -2.92
CA MET A 105 -10.46 11.80 -3.70
C MET A 105 -11.86 12.08 -3.14
N ALA A 106 -11.96 12.61 -1.92
CA ALA A 106 -13.25 13.00 -1.34
C ALA A 106 -13.94 14.06 -2.20
N PRO A 107 -15.28 14.14 -2.18
CA PRO A 107 -16.07 15.04 -3.03
C PRO A 107 -15.94 16.51 -2.60
N GLU A 108 -14.79 17.11 -2.88
CA GLU A 108 -14.48 18.53 -2.88
C GLU A 108 -13.83 18.87 -4.24
N PRO A 109 -13.86 20.13 -4.73
CA PRO A 109 -13.36 20.44 -6.07
C PRO A 109 -11.85 20.15 -6.20
N LYS A 110 -11.50 19.13 -7.00
CA LYS A 110 -10.14 18.61 -7.28
C LYS A 110 -9.26 19.57 -8.11
N ARG A 111 -9.25 20.87 -7.79
CA ARG A 111 -8.80 21.92 -8.72
C ARG A 111 -7.29 22.20 -8.73
N PHE A 112 -6.49 21.55 -7.89
CA PHE A 112 -5.11 22.03 -7.63
C PHE A 112 -3.96 21.02 -7.76
N LEU A 113 -4.20 19.71 -7.89
CA LEU A 113 -3.10 18.73 -7.79
C LEU A 113 -2.91 17.78 -8.99
N PHE A 114 -3.87 17.72 -9.92
CA PHE A 114 -3.80 16.83 -11.10
C PHE A 114 -3.56 17.59 -12.42
N GLY A 115 -3.09 18.84 -12.33
CA GLY A 115 -2.71 19.69 -13.47
C GLY A 115 -1.21 19.66 -13.75
#